data_AF-A0A530M0L9-F1
#
_entry.id   AF-A0A530M0L9-F1
#
_cell.length_a   1.000
_cell.length_b   1.000
_cell.length_c   1.000
_cell.angle_alpha   90.00
_cell.angle_beta   90.00
_cell.angle_gamma   90.00
#
_symmetry.space_group_name_H-M   'P 1'
#
loop_
_entity.id
_entity.type
_entity.pdbx_description
1 polymer ?
#
loop_
_entity_poly.entity_id
_entity_poly.type
_entity_poly.pdbx_seq_one_letter_code
_entity_poly.pdbx_strand_id
1 'polypeptide(L)'
;MQDDLATLQRETFDYFIREANPANGLILDKTEANWPASIAATGLALACYPVGVERRFMTRAAAVERTLTTLRFFWNSPQGVEPDATGYRGFYYHFLDMQTGRRAWQCELSTIDSTLLLAGALAAGQYFDEDTEAEAEIRGLAEALYRRADWRWAQDGGDTVTHGWTPEHGFLKYRWQGYDEALLLYVLGLGSPTHPLPPSSYTAWSATFRWESCYGYEYLYAGPLFIHQLSHVWIDFRGLQDAFMRGKGSDYFENSRRATFVQQRYAVDNPRGFEGYGEHCWGITASEGPGPSTLKLNGIERRFEGYVGRGVPYGPDDGTLAPWAVAASLP
;
A
#
# COMPACT_ATOMS: atom_id res chain seq x y z
N MET A 1 12.61 16.29 19.35
CA MET A 1 11.81 16.29 18.12
C MET A 1 12.60 15.88 16.87
N GLN A 2 13.71 16.56 16.51
CA GLN A 2 14.51 16.11 15.34
C GLN A 2 15.22 14.77 15.58
N ASP A 3 15.62 14.51 16.83
CA ASP A 3 16.20 13.23 17.27
C ASP A 3 15.15 12.10 17.30
N ASP A 4 13.92 12.40 17.74
CA ASP A 4 12.82 11.42 17.82
C ASP A 4 12.36 10.95 16.43
N LEU A 5 12.25 11.87 15.46
CA LEU A 5 11.89 11.52 14.09
C LEU A 5 12.99 10.69 13.41
N ALA A 6 14.26 11.04 13.61
CA ALA A 6 15.38 10.27 13.07
C ALA A 6 15.44 8.87 13.67
N THR A 7 15.18 8.75 14.98
CA THR A 7 15.08 7.45 15.68
C THR A 7 13.92 6.62 15.13
N LEU A 8 12.72 7.20 15.01
CA LEU A 8 11.55 6.53 14.43
C LEU A 8 11.84 6.03 13.01
N GLN A 9 12.45 6.88 12.16
CA GLN A 9 12.85 6.49 10.81
C GLN A 9 13.84 5.33 10.80
N ARG A 10 14.84 5.36 11.69
CA ARG A 10 15.84 4.29 11.79
C ARG A 10 15.23 2.98 12.28
N GLU A 11 14.46 3.00 13.36
CA GLU A 11 13.83 1.81 13.92
C GLU A 11 12.81 1.20 12.97
N THR A 12 12.05 2.03 12.25
CA THR A 12 11.13 1.56 11.21
C THR A 12 11.89 0.96 10.03
N PHE A 13 12.99 1.59 9.60
CA PHE A 13 13.82 1.03 8.53
C PHE A 13 14.44 -0.32 8.89
N ASP A 14 14.83 -0.50 10.16
CA ASP A 14 15.40 -1.76 10.65
C ASP A 14 14.44 -2.96 10.44
N TYR A 15 13.12 -2.75 10.38
CA TYR A 15 12.15 -3.79 10.00
C TYR A 15 12.47 -4.39 8.63
N PHE A 16 12.69 -3.55 7.61
CA PHE A 16 13.03 -3.99 6.25
C PHE A 16 14.42 -4.63 6.13
N ILE A 17 15.24 -4.52 7.17
CA ILE A 17 16.56 -5.15 7.24
C ILE A 17 16.48 -6.49 7.98
N ARG A 18 15.76 -6.54 9.10
CA ARG A 18 15.68 -7.72 10.00
C ARG A 18 14.70 -8.76 9.50
N GLU A 19 13.56 -8.32 8.97
CA GLU A 19 12.45 -9.20 8.56
C GLU A 19 12.52 -9.59 7.08
N ALA A 20 13.68 -9.40 6.45
CA ALA A 20 13.94 -9.75 5.06
C ALA A 20 14.60 -11.14 4.95
N ASN A 21 14.18 -11.93 3.96
CA ASN A 21 14.93 -13.13 3.57
C ASN A 21 16.08 -12.70 2.65
N PRO A 22 17.36 -12.84 3.05
CA PRO A 22 18.49 -12.38 2.24
C PRO A 22 18.70 -13.20 0.95
N ALA A 23 18.08 -14.39 0.82
CA ALA A 23 18.24 -15.24 -0.36
C ALA A 23 17.31 -14.87 -1.52
N ASN A 24 16.15 -14.28 -1.24
CA ASN A 24 15.15 -13.93 -2.26
C ASN A 24 14.60 -12.50 -2.14
N GLY A 25 14.97 -11.77 -1.08
CA GLY A 25 14.60 -10.38 -0.86
C GLY A 25 13.14 -10.16 -0.46
N LEU A 26 12.39 -11.23 -0.14
CA LEU A 26 11.03 -11.14 0.39
C LEU A 26 11.04 -10.58 1.82
N ILE A 27 9.99 -9.83 2.16
CA ILE A 27 9.80 -9.20 3.48
C ILE A 27 8.59 -9.84 4.15
N LEU A 28 8.74 -10.24 5.43
CA LEU A 28 7.59 -10.70 6.23
C LEU A 28 6.46 -9.66 6.22
N ASP A 29 5.23 -10.12 6.30
CA ASP A 29 4.08 -9.22 6.43
C ASP A 29 3.92 -8.69 7.87
N LYS A 30 4.22 -9.51 8.88
CA LYS A 30 4.35 -9.08 10.28
C LYS A 30 5.32 -9.96 11.06
N THR A 31 5.71 -9.49 12.25
CA THR A 31 6.72 -10.13 13.11
C THR A 31 6.18 -11.32 13.93
N GLU A 32 4.98 -11.81 13.64
CA GLU A 32 4.49 -13.03 14.27
C GLU A 32 5.23 -14.25 13.72
N ALA A 33 5.39 -15.27 14.55
CA ALA A 33 6.08 -16.50 14.16
C ALA A 33 5.33 -17.21 13.02
N ASN A 34 6.08 -17.75 12.05
CA ASN A 34 5.56 -18.51 10.91
C ASN A 34 4.59 -17.73 10.00
N TRP A 35 4.77 -16.42 9.91
CA TRP A 35 3.99 -15.58 9.00
C TRP A 35 4.60 -15.55 7.60
N PRO A 36 3.81 -15.46 6.51
CA PRO A 36 4.32 -15.35 5.15
C PRO A 36 4.92 -13.97 4.87
N ALA A 37 5.60 -13.87 3.72
CA ALA A 37 5.99 -12.60 3.14
C ALA A 37 4.79 -11.91 2.48
N SER A 38 4.76 -10.57 2.50
CA SER A 38 3.83 -9.76 1.71
C SER A 38 4.57 -9.06 0.57
N ILE A 39 4.00 -9.11 -0.64
CA ILE A 39 4.57 -8.41 -1.78
C ILE A 39 4.42 -6.89 -1.65
N ALA A 40 3.40 -6.40 -0.92
CA ALA A 40 3.25 -4.98 -0.62
C ALA A 40 4.37 -4.49 0.31
N ALA A 41 4.65 -5.23 1.39
CA ALA A 41 5.78 -4.94 2.28
C ALA A 41 7.12 -4.97 1.52
N THR A 42 7.26 -5.92 0.59
CA THR A 42 8.45 -6.02 -0.27
C THR A 42 8.58 -4.81 -1.22
N GLY A 43 7.48 -4.33 -1.80
CA GLY A 43 7.45 -3.09 -2.59
C GLY A 43 7.85 -1.85 -1.78
N LEU A 44 7.31 -1.72 -0.57
CA LEU A 44 7.69 -0.63 0.34
C LEU A 44 9.18 -0.70 0.71
N ALA A 45 9.74 -1.89 0.95
CA ALA A 45 11.17 -2.05 1.21
C ALA A 45 12.04 -1.55 0.05
N LEU A 46 11.68 -1.88 -1.19
CA LEU A 46 12.38 -1.38 -2.39
C LEU A 46 12.35 0.16 -2.48
N ALA A 47 11.24 0.79 -2.10
CA ALA A 47 11.14 2.25 -2.02
C ALA A 47 11.95 2.84 -0.84
N CYS A 48 12.06 2.10 0.26
CA CYS A 48 12.80 2.53 1.46
C CYS A 48 14.31 2.37 1.33
N TYR A 49 14.84 1.48 0.48
CA TYR A 49 16.29 1.31 0.31
C TYR A 49 17.01 2.59 -0.14
N PRO A 50 16.53 3.35 -1.14
CA PRO A 50 17.02 4.69 -1.43
C PRO A 50 17.06 5.62 -0.21
N VAL A 51 15.98 5.64 0.58
CA VAL A 51 15.92 6.45 1.82
C VAL A 51 16.99 6.01 2.82
N GLY A 52 17.21 4.70 2.97
CA GLY A 52 18.25 4.14 3.82
C GLY A 52 19.66 4.55 3.40
N VAL A 53 19.92 4.69 2.10
CA VAL A 53 21.19 5.20 1.56
C VAL A 53 21.35 6.68 1.88
N GLU A 54 20.36 7.51 1.55
CA GLU A 54 20.39 8.96 1.80
C GLU A 54 20.52 9.30 3.28
N ARG A 55 19.90 8.50 4.15
CA ARG A 55 19.97 8.64 5.61
C ARG A 55 21.16 7.94 6.24
N ARG A 56 22.01 7.27 5.44
CA ARG A 56 23.19 6.51 5.90
C ARG A 56 22.87 5.39 6.89
N PHE A 57 21.67 4.82 6.80
CA PHE A 57 21.28 3.60 7.53
C PHE A 57 21.87 2.34 6.90
N MET A 58 22.12 2.40 5.58
CA MET A 58 22.67 1.32 4.77
C MET A 58 23.61 1.91 3.71
N THR A 59 24.67 1.18 3.34
CA THR A 59 25.55 1.60 2.24
C THR A 59 24.85 1.41 0.89
N ARG A 60 25.19 2.22 -0.12
CA ARG A 60 24.64 2.06 -1.48
C ARG A 60 24.88 0.65 -2.03
N ALA A 61 26.07 0.11 -1.85
CA ALA A 61 26.40 -1.25 -2.29
C ALA A 61 25.49 -2.33 -1.67
N ALA A 62 25.23 -2.25 -0.36
CA ALA A 62 24.30 -3.18 0.31
C ALA A 62 22.86 -3.00 -0.17
N ALA A 63 22.46 -1.77 -0.51
CA ALA A 63 21.15 -1.47 -1.07
C ALA A 63 20.98 -2.03 -2.48
N VAL A 64 22.00 -1.90 -3.32
CA VAL A 64 22.05 -2.48 -4.67
C VAL A 64 21.96 -4.01 -4.61
N GLU A 65 22.73 -4.64 -3.73
CA GLU A 65 22.70 -6.11 -3.55
C GLU A 65 21.29 -6.60 -3.17
N ARG A 66 20.67 -5.98 -2.16
CA ARG A 66 19.31 -6.34 -1.73
C ARG A 66 18.28 -6.13 -2.83
N THR A 67 18.35 -4.99 -3.51
CA THR A 67 17.46 -4.65 -4.63
C THR A 67 17.58 -5.69 -5.74
N LEU A 68 18.79 -6.02 -6.19
CA LEU A 68 19.00 -7.03 -7.22
C LEU A 68 18.50 -8.41 -6.80
N THR A 69 18.74 -8.82 -5.55
CA THR A 69 18.23 -10.11 -5.04
C THR A 69 16.70 -10.17 -5.14
N THR A 70 15.99 -9.14 -4.69
CA THR A 70 14.52 -9.07 -4.80
C THR A 70 14.05 -9.07 -6.26
N LEU A 71 14.62 -8.20 -7.11
CA LEU A 71 14.18 -8.07 -8.51
C LEU A 71 14.47 -9.33 -9.32
N ARG A 72 15.64 -9.95 -9.13
CA ARG A 72 15.99 -11.23 -9.77
C ARG A 72 15.06 -12.35 -9.32
N PHE A 73 14.69 -12.41 -8.04
CA PHE A 73 13.70 -13.37 -7.56
C PHE A 73 12.38 -13.22 -8.30
N PHE A 74 11.75 -12.04 -8.29
CA PHE A 74 10.46 -11.84 -8.95
C PHE A 74 10.51 -12.05 -10.46
N TRP A 75 11.60 -11.63 -11.11
CA TRP A 75 11.80 -11.81 -12.55
C TRP A 75 11.85 -13.28 -12.95
N ASN A 76 12.58 -14.11 -12.19
CA ASN A 76 12.79 -15.52 -12.47
C ASN A 76 11.77 -16.46 -11.80
N SER A 77 10.92 -15.94 -10.91
CA SER A 77 9.91 -16.72 -10.20
C SER A 77 8.87 -17.37 -11.14
N PRO A 78 8.29 -18.52 -10.77
CA PRO A 78 7.23 -19.16 -11.55
C PRO A 78 6.05 -18.23 -11.81
N GLN A 79 5.66 -18.13 -13.09
CA GLN A 79 4.48 -17.38 -13.55
C GLN A 79 3.54 -18.34 -14.27
N GLY A 80 2.32 -18.52 -13.76
CA GLY A 80 1.38 -19.46 -14.38
C GLY A 80 0.11 -19.69 -13.58
N VAL A 81 -0.73 -20.59 -14.08
CA VAL A 81 -2.04 -20.92 -13.49
C VAL A 81 -1.94 -21.98 -12.39
N GLU A 82 -0.73 -22.49 -12.14
CA GLU A 82 -0.46 -23.49 -11.13
C GLU A 82 -0.83 -22.96 -9.73
N PRO A 83 -1.46 -23.77 -8.87
CA PRO A 83 -1.93 -23.33 -7.57
C PRO A 83 -0.85 -22.75 -6.65
N ASP A 84 0.42 -23.10 -6.85
CA ASP A 84 1.58 -22.69 -6.05
C ASP A 84 2.58 -21.79 -6.81
N ALA A 85 2.24 -21.29 -8.01
CA ALA A 85 3.06 -20.31 -8.71
C ALA A 85 3.26 -19.03 -7.88
N THR A 86 4.33 -18.29 -8.12
CA THR A 86 4.61 -17.01 -7.42
C THR A 86 3.73 -15.87 -7.95
N GLY A 87 3.31 -15.96 -9.21
CA GLY A 87 2.35 -15.04 -9.78
C GLY A 87 1.82 -15.51 -11.12
N TYR A 88 1.09 -14.65 -11.80
CA TYR A 88 0.51 -14.91 -13.10
C TYR A 88 0.29 -13.59 -13.84
N ARG A 89 0.52 -13.56 -15.17
CA ARG A 89 0.27 -12.38 -16.01
C ARG A 89 1.00 -11.11 -15.56
N GLY A 90 2.17 -11.28 -14.93
CA GLY A 90 2.98 -10.17 -14.42
C GLY A 90 2.47 -9.56 -13.12
N PHE A 91 1.43 -10.14 -12.52
CA PHE A 91 0.98 -9.86 -11.16
C PHE A 91 1.41 -11.00 -10.23
N TYR A 92 1.35 -10.76 -8.93
CA TYR A 92 1.87 -11.66 -7.89
C TYR A 92 0.85 -11.93 -6.80
N TYR A 93 0.97 -13.08 -6.15
CA TYR A 93 0.13 -13.44 -5.00
C TYR A 93 0.45 -12.57 -3.79
N HIS A 94 -0.60 -12.12 -3.10
CA HIS A 94 -0.51 -11.24 -1.93
C HIS A 94 0.54 -11.74 -0.94
N PHE A 95 0.39 -13.01 -0.56
CA PHE A 95 1.28 -13.70 0.37
C PHE A 95 2.08 -14.79 -0.31
N LEU A 96 3.39 -14.79 -0.03
CA LEU A 96 4.33 -15.80 -0.48
C LEU A 96 4.98 -16.49 0.71
N ASP A 97 5.20 -17.79 0.60
CA ASP A 97 6.01 -18.53 1.56
C ASP A 97 7.42 -17.92 1.61
N MET A 98 7.88 -17.59 2.81
CA MET A 98 9.08 -16.79 3.02
C MET A 98 10.34 -17.44 2.43
N GLN A 99 10.40 -18.77 2.38
CA GLN A 99 11.58 -19.50 1.93
C GLN A 99 11.52 -19.82 0.44
N THR A 100 10.39 -20.34 -0.01
CA THR A 100 10.23 -20.87 -1.36
C THR A 100 9.74 -19.82 -2.36
N GLY A 101 9.10 -18.76 -1.88
CA GLY A 101 8.48 -17.73 -2.71
C GLY A 101 7.23 -18.21 -3.46
N ARG A 102 6.67 -19.35 -3.08
CA ARG A 102 5.42 -19.91 -3.64
C ARG A 102 4.22 -19.27 -2.96
N ARG A 103 3.06 -19.25 -3.64
CA ARG A 103 1.80 -18.75 -3.06
C ARG A 103 1.51 -19.37 -1.69
N ALA A 104 1.27 -18.53 -0.69
CA ALA A 104 0.87 -18.95 0.66
C ALA A 104 -0.65 -18.85 0.86
N TRP A 105 -1.18 -19.68 1.77
CA TRP A 105 -2.57 -19.62 2.28
C TRP A 105 -3.68 -19.56 1.24
N GLN A 106 -3.43 -20.05 0.02
CA GLN A 106 -4.37 -19.94 -1.09
C GLN A 106 -4.86 -18.50 -1.32
N CYS A 107 -4.04 -17.49 -0.97
CA CYS A 107 -4.38 -16.08 -1.14
C CYS A 107 -4.62 -15.73 -2.61
N GLU A 108 -5.23 -14.59 -2.85
CA GLU A 108 -5.40 -14.04 -4.18
C GLU A 108 -4.09 -13.52 -4.77
N LEU A 109 -4.01 -13.60 -6.10
CA LEU A 109 -3.17 -12.71 -6.88
C LEU A 109 -3.75 -11.31 -6.75
N SER A 110 -3.02 -10.42 -6.08
CA SER A 110 -3.53 -9.11 -5.66
C SER A 110 -3.07 -8.02 -6.63
N THR A 111 -4.02 -7.30 -7.23
CA THR A 111 -3.67 -6.24 -8.20
C THR A 111 -3.11 -5.00 -7.51
N ILE A 112 -3.56 -4.69 -6.30
CA ILE A 112 -3.04 -3.54 -5.54
C ILE A 112 -1.66 -3.85 -4.94
N ASP A 113 -1.43 -5.03 -4.36
CA ASP A 113 -0.13 -5.33 -3.75
C ASP A 113 0.96 -5.51 -4.81
N SER A 114 0.58 -6.05 -5.98
CA SER A 114 1.45 -6.03 -7.17
C SER A 114 1.77 -4.61 -7.62
N THR A 115 0.81 -3.69 -7.56
CA THR A 115 1.05 -2.28 -7.90
C THR A 115 2.08 -1.67 -6.94
N LEU A 116 1.97 -1.92 -5.64
CA LEU A 116 2.92 -1.43 -4.63
C LEU A 116 4.33 -2.04 -4.84
N LEU A 117 4.41 -3.33 -5.16
CA LEU A 117 5.66 -3.98 -5.55
C LEU A 117 6.31 -3.31 -6.76
N LEU A 118 5.54 -3.09 -7.83
CA LEU A 118 6.04 -2.47 -9.05
C LEU A 118 6.46 -1.00 -8.83
N ALA A 119 5.70 -0.24 -8.04
CA ALA A 119 6.05 1.13 -7.69
C ALA A 119 7.37 1.19 -6.90
N GLY A 120 7.56 0.27 -5.95
CA GLY A 120 8.84 0.09 -5.25
C GLY A 120 10.00 -0.24 -6.18
N ALA A 121 9.81 -1.19 -7.08
CA ALA A 121 10.82 -1.58 -8.07
C ALA A 121 11.19 -0.40 -8.99
N LEU A 122 10.19 0.34 -9.49
CA LEU A 122 10.41 1.51 -10.33
C LEU A 122 11.13 2.62 -9.56
N ALA A 123 10.78 2.89 -8.31
CA ALA A 123 11.47 3.88 -7.47
C ALA A 123 12.94 3.51 -7.28
N ALA A 124 13.25 2.24 -6.98
CA ALA A 124 14.62 1.75 -6.90
C ALA A 124 15.36 1.91 -8.24
N GLY A 125 14.70 1.56 -9.36
CA GLY A 125 15.25 1.76 -10.70
C GLY A 125 15.54 3.22 -11.05
N GLN A 126 14.72 4.17 -10.60
CA GLN A 126 15.01 5.59 -10.82
C GLN A 126 16.15 6.12 -9.93
N TYR A 127 16.35 5.55 -8.74
CA TYR A 127 17.38 6.01 -7.80
C TYR A 127 18.77 5.40 -8.05
N PHE A 128 18.83 4.13 -8.45
CA PHE A 128 20.08 3.44 -8.77
C PHE A 128 20.48 3.71 -10.22
N ASP A 129 21.12 4.86 -10.43
CA ASP A 129 21.44 5.47 -11.72
C ASP A 129 22.94 5.53 -12.06
N GLU A 130 23.82 4.94 -11.25
CA GLU A 130 25.25 4.92 -11.54
C GLU A 130 25.56 4.07 -12.80
N ASP A 131 26.66 4.40 -13.47
CA ASP A 131 27.18 3.70 -14.65
C ASP A 131 27.94 2.42 -14.22
N THR A 132 27.21 1.49 -13.62
CA THR A 132 27.69 0.16 -13.24
C THR A 132 26.75 -0.91 -13.79
N GLU A 133 27.29 -2.11 -14.02
CA GLU A 133 26.50 -3.25 -14.51
C GLU A 133 25.36 -3.60 -13.56
N ALA A 134 25.61 -3.56 -12.24
CA ALA A 134 24.63 -3.88 -11.22
C ALA A 134 23.44 -2.91 -11.22
N GLU A 135 23.69 -1.60 -11.28
CA GLU A 135 22.62 -0.60 -11.30
C GLU A 135 21.91 -0.53 -12.65
N ALA A 136 22.63 -0.78 -13.76
CA ALA A 136 21.99 -0.98 -15.06
C ALA A 136 21.02 -2.16 -15.07
N GLU A 137 21.37 -3.27 -14.40
CA GLU A 137 20.48 -4.42 -14.24
C GLU A 137 19.27 -4.10 -13.37
N ILE A 138 19.41 -3.33 -12.27
CA ILE A 138 18.27 -2.86 -11.47
C ILE A 138 17.27 -2.12 -12.35
N ARG A 139 17.75 -1.16 -13.15
CA ARG A 139 16.90 -0.37 -14.07
C ARG A 139 16.18 -1.28 -15.07
N GLY A 140 16.92 -2.20 -15.69
CA GLY A 140 16.38 -3.14 -16.66
C GLY A 140 15.32 -4.06 -16.05
N LEU A 141 15.55 -4.64 -14.88
CA LEU A 141 14.61 -5.54 -14.21
C LEU A 141 13.36 -4.81 -13.71
N ALA A 142 13.51 -3.63 -13.13
CA ALA A 142 12.39 -2.81 -12.67
C ALA A 142 11.44 -2.47 -13.84
N GLU A 143 11.99 -2.01 -14.96
CA GLU A 143 11.21 -1.73 -16.17
C GLU A 143 10.58 -3.01 -16.74
N ALA A 144 11.34 -4.11 -16.79
CA ALA A 144 10.85 -5.38 -17.34
C ALA A 144 9.71 -5.98 -16.51
N LEU A 145 9.76 -5.88 -15.19
CA LEU A 145 8.67 -6.29 -14.29
C LEU A 145 7.40 -5.44 -14.53
N TYR A 146 7.55 -4.11 -14.61
CA TYR A 146 6.42 -3.22 -14.90
C TYR A 146 5.79 -3.50 -16.26
N ARG A 147 6.61 -3.70 -17.30
CA ARG A 147 6.17 -4.08 -18.66
C ARG A 147 5.48 -5.44 -18.72
N ARG A 148 5.77 -6.34 -17.77
CA ARG A 148 5.18 -7.69 -17.72
C ARG A 148 3.73 -7.68 -17.23
N ALA A 149 3.33 -6.70 -16.44
CA ALA A 149 1.98 -6.62 -15.86
C ALA A 149 0.92 -6.38 -16.95
N ASP A 150 0.01 -7.36 -17.11
CA ASP A 150 -1.06 -7.32 -18.10
C ASP A 150 -2.32 -6.63 -17.54
N TRP A 151 -2.31 -5.29 -17.45
CA TRP A 151 -3.41 -4.54 -16.82
C TRP A 151 -4.76 -4.74 -17.51
N ARG A 152 -4.77 -5.01 -18.82
CA ARG A 152 -5.99 -5.36 -19.56
C ARG A 152 -6.56 -6.71 -19.13
N TRP A 153 -5.69 -7.70 -18.90
CA TRP A 153 -6.12 -8.97 -18.33
C TRP A 153 -6.73 -8.76 -16.94
N ALA A 154 -6.14 -7.91 -16.10
CA ALA A 154 -6.65 -7.63 -14.76
C ALA A 154 -8.06 -6.98 -14.73
N GLN A 155 -8.54 -6.45 -15.86
CA GLN A 155 -9.91 -5.98 -16.01
C GLN A 155 -10.95 -7.09 -16.13
N ASP A 156 -10.57 -8.32 -16.48
CA ASP A 156 -11.56 -9.39 -16.73
C ASP A 156 -12.70 -8.95 -17.68
N GLY A 157 -12.36 -8.19 -18.73
CA GLY A 157 -13.31 -7.67 -19.70
C GLY A 157 -14.28 -6.57 -19.22
N GLY A 158 -14.24 -6.15 -17.95
CA GLY A 158 -15.07 -5.06 -17.42
C GLY A 158 -14.36 -3.70 -17.39
N ASP A 159 -15.08 -2.66 -16.95
CA ASP A 159 -14.57 -1.28 -17.04
C ASP A 159 -13.46 -0.97 -16.03
N THR A 160 -13.55 -1.48 -14.80
CA THR A 160 -12.56 -1.24 -13.73
C THR A 160 -11.62 -2.43 -13.52
N VAL A 161 -10.54 -2.28 -12.78
CA VAL A 161 -9.65 -3.42 -12.45
C VAL A 161 -10.26 -4.27 -11.33
N THR A 162 -10.10 -5.60 -11.40
CA THR A 162 -10.53 -6.52 -10.33
C THR A 162 -9.58 -6.44 -9.14
N HIS A 163 -10.06 -6.77 -7.92
CA HIS A 163 -9.17 -6.81 -6.75
C HIS A 163 -8.10 -7.91 -6.90
N GLY A 164 -8.43 -9.00 -7.58
CA GLY A 164 -7.51 -10.10 -7.74
C GLY A 164 -8.08 -11.31 -8.47
N TRP A 165 -7.29 -12.37 -8.48
CA TRP A 165 -7.57 -13.63 -9.17
C TRP A 165 -7.07 -14.83 -8.36
N THR A 166 -7.71 -15.99 -8.51
CA THR A 166 -7.24 -17.26 -7.94
C THR A 166 -7.29 -18.38 -8.99
N PRO A 167 -6.34 -19.33 -9.00
CA PRO A 167 -6.39 -20.54 -9.82
C PRO A 167 -7.68 -21.33 -9.68
N GLU A 168 -8.23 -21.36 -8.46
CA GLU A 168 -9.37 -22.18 -8.12
C GLU A 168 -10.70 -21.61 -8.63
N HIS A 169 -10.84 -20.28 -8.64
CA HIS A 169 -12.14 -19.63 -8.89
C HIS A 169 -12.12 -18.56 -9.98
N GLY A 170 -10.96 -18.25 -10.56
CA GLY A 170 -10.82 -17.13 -11.48
C GLY A 170 -10.78 -15.78 -10.75
N PHE A 171 -11.31 -14.74 -11.39
CA PHE A 171 -11.30 -13.39 -10.84
C PHE A 171 -12.23 -13.24 -9.62
N LEU A 172 -11.79 -12.43 -8.65
CA LEU A 172 -12.62 -12.04 -7.53
C LEU A 172 -13.80 -11.18 -8.01
N LYS A 173 -14.94 -11.32 -7.33
CA LYS A 173 -16.14 -10.51 -7.62
C LYS A 173 -15.94 -9.01 -7.36
N TYR A 174 -15.00 -8.65 -6.50
CA TYR A 174 -14.75 -7.26 -6.09
C TYR A 174 -13.87 -6.55 -7.12
N ARG A 175 -14.20 -5.28 -7.37
CA ARG A 175 -13.54 -4.43 -8.36
C ARG A 175 -13.29 -3.07 -7.75
N TRP A 176 -12.18 -2.45 -8.13
CA TRP A 176 -11.79 -1.13 -7.63
C TRP A 176 -12.80 -0.08 -8.08
N GLN A 177 -13.33 0.67 -7.13
CA GLN A 177 -14.38 1.67 -7.27
C GLN A 177 -14.06 2.79 -6.30
N GLY A 178 -13.59 3.91 -6.83
CA GLY A 178 -13.01 4.96 -6.01
C GLY A 178 -14.04 5.78 -5.22
N TYR A 179 -13.62 6.64 -4.30
CA TYR A 179 -12.23 6.82 -3.91
C TYR A 179 -11.80 5.72 -2.94
N ASP A 180 -10.74 5.01 -3.32
CA ASP A 180 -10.12 3.89 -2.63
C ASP A 180 -8.59 3.99 -2.83
N GLU A 181 -7.83 3.03 -2.32
CA GLU A 181 -6.37 3.01 -2.39
C GLU A 181 -5.80 2.82 -3.80
N ALA A 182 -6.64 2.57 -4.82
CA ALA A 182 -6.21 2.18 -6.16
C ALA A 182 -5.75 3.35 -7.05
N LEU A 183 -5.60 4.58 -6.54
CA LEU A 183 -5.14 5.72 -7.34
C LEU A 183 -3.80 5.43 -8.05
N LEU A 184 -2.81 4.90 -7.33
CA LEU A 184 -1.53 4.49 -7.91
C LEU A 184 -1.68 3.35 -8.94
N LEU A 185 -2.59 2.41 -8.69
CA LEU A 185 -2.89 1.31 -9.60
C LEU A 185 -3.37 1.83 -10.94
N TYR A 186 -4.26 2.82 -10.97
CA TYR A 186 -4.70 3.41 -12.23
C TYR A 186 -3.62 4.25 -12.89
N VAL A 187 -2.77 4.96 -12.14
CA VAL A 187 -1.64 5.71 -12.72
C VAL A 187 -0.70 4.75 -13.46
N LEU A 188 -0.28 3.65 -12.82
CA LEU A 188 0.59 2.65 -13.46
C LEU A 188 -0.13 1.89 -14.58
N GLY A 189 -1.40 1.53 -14.39
CA GLY A 189 -2.17 0.80 -15.39
C GLY A 189 -2.40 1.62 -16.67
N LEU A 190 -2.69 2.92 -16.56
CA LEU A 190 -2.81 3.82 -17.72
C LEU A 190 -1.45 4.10 -18.36
N GLY A 191 -0.40 4.21 -17.55
CA GLY A 191 0.96 4.50 -18.00
C GLY A 191 1.71 3.30 -18.59
N SER A 192 1.12 2.10 -18.60
CA SER A 192 1.82 0.89 -19.04
C SER A 192 2.16 0.94 -20.54
N PRO A 193 3.43 0.74 -20.94
CA PRO A 193 3.81 0.82 -22.34
C PRO A 193 3.50 -0.46 -23.14
N THR A 194 3.02 -1.53 -22.50
CA THR A 194 2.77 -2.84 -23.12
C THR A 194 1.30 -3.25 -23.04
N HIS A 195 0.70 -3.16 -21.84
CA HIS A 195 -0.67 -3.58 -21.59
C HIS A 195 -1.51 -2.47 -20.94
N PRO A 196 -1.62 -1.26 -21.53
CA PRO A 196 -2.28 -0.14 -20.87
C PRO A 196 -3.79 -0.36 -20.70
N LEU A 197 -4.30 0.07 -19.54
CA LEU A 197 -5.72 0.31 -19.33
C LEU A 197 -6.24 1.38 -20.30
N PRO A 198 -7.47 1.28 -20.81
CA PRO A 198 -8.08 2.36 -21.55
C PRO A 198 -8.43 3.54 -20.62
N PRO A 199 -8.44 4.80 -21.10
CA PRO A 199 -8.86 5.95 -20.30
C PRO A 199 -10.28 5.83 -19.70
N SER A 200 -11.15 5.05 -20.32
CA SER A 200 -12.49 4.74 -19.80
C SER A 200 -12.45 4.03 -18.45
N SER A 201 -11.40 3.26 -18.15
CA SER A 201 -11.26 2.58 -16.86
C SER A 201 -11.08 3.55 -15.70
N TYR A 202 -10.31 4.62 -15.90
CA TYR A 202 -10.19 5.69 -14.90
C TYR A 202 -11.50 6.45 -14.72
N THR A 203 -12.21 6.69 -15.83
CA THR A 203 -13.54 7.31 -15.79
C THR A 203 -14.50 6.45 -14.96
N ALA A 204 -14.52 5.14 -15.19
CA ALA A 204 -15.37 4.20 -14.45
C ALA A 204 -14.99 4.13 -12.95
N TRP A 205 -13.70 4.12 -12.62
CA TRP A 205 -13.23 4.12 -11.24
C TRP A 205 -13.59 5.41 -10.49
N SER A 206 -13.40 6.57 -11.14
CA SER A 206 -13.71 7.88 -10.55
C SER A 206 -15.23 8.15 -10.42
N ALA A 207 -16.07 7.37 -11.11
CA ALA A 207 -17.52 7.58 -11.12
C ALA A 207 -18.18 7.36 -9.75
N THR A 208 -17.54 6.64 -8.84
CA THR A 208 -18.04 6.36 -7.48
C THR A 208 -17.49 7.31 -6.43
N PHE A 209 -16.69 8.31 -6.82
CA PHE A 209 -16.15 9.33 -5.92
C PHE A 209 -17.26 10.05 -5.15
N ARG A 210 -17.07 10.17 -3.83
CA ARG A 210 -18.01 10.88 -2.95
C ARG A 210 -17.33 12.08 -2.33
N TRP A 211 -17.87 13.26 -2.59
CA TRP A 211 -17.45 14.50 -1.93
C TRP A 211 -18.31 14.72 -0.69
N GLU A 212 -17.71 14.71 0.48
CA GLU A 212 -18.42 14.78 1.76
C GLU A 212 -17.99 16.01 2.55
N SER A 213 -18.87 16.49 3.43
CA SER A 213 -18.60 17.55 4.40
C SER A 213 -18.63 16.98 5.81
N CYS A 214 -17.47 16.78 6.42
CA CYS A 214 -17.34 16.22 7.78
C CYS A 214 -16.53 17.17 8.65
N TYR A 215 -16.99 17.45 9.87
CA TYR A 215 -16.24 18.23 10.86
C TYR A 215 -15.73 19.61 10.36
N GLY A 216 -16.48 20.25 9.46
CA GLY A 216 -16.11 21.54 8.87
C GLY A 216 -15.14 21.44 7.68
N TYR A 217 -14.82 20.23 7.21
CA TYR A 217 -13.97 19.98 6.05
C TYR A 217 -14.76 19.33 4.91
N GLU A 218 -14.59 19.87 3.71
CA GLU A 218 -15.08 19.28 2.47
C GLU A 218 -13.94 18.53 1.75
N TYR A 219 -14.14 17.24 1.47
CA TYR A 219 -13.10 16.40 0.88
C TYR A 219 -13.70 15.18 0.14
N LEU A 220 -12.89 14.59 -0.74
CA LEU A 220 -13.15 13.31 -1.37
C LEU A 220 -12.98 12.21 -0.33
N TYR A 221 -14.09 11.57 0.03
CA TYR A 221 -14.19 10.68 1.18
C TYR A 221 -13.65 9.29 0.90
N ALA A 222 -12.81 8.82 1.83
CA ALA A 222 -12.57 7.42 2.11
C ALA A 222 -12.34 7.25 3.62
N GLY A 223 -12.85 6.17 4.22
CA GLY A 223 -12.88 6.00 5.67
C GLY A 223 -11.51 5.74 6.28
N PRO A 224 -10.84 4.63 5.93
CA PRO A 224 -9.48 4.35 6.40
C PRO A 224 -8.47 5.39 5.92
N LEU A 225 -7.64 5.90 6.83
CA LEU A 225 -6.71 6.99 6.50
C LEU A 225 -5.62 6.57 5.49
N PHE A 226 -5.24 5.29 5.44
CA PHE A 226 -4.20 4.81 4.53
C PHE A 226 -4.51 5.05 3.05
N ILE A 227 -5.80 5.09 2.69
CA ILE A 227 -6.27 5.35 1.32
C ILE A 227 -5.79 6.72 0.85
N HIS A 228 -5.74 7.70 1.75
CA HIS A 228 -5.25 9.06 1.50
C HIS A 228 -3.72 9.18 1.58
N GLN A 229 -3.00 8.11 1.90
CA GLN A 229 -1.56 8.16 2.22
C GLN A 229 -0.71 7.34 1.27
N LEU A 230 -1.09 6.08 1.00
CA LEU A 230 -0.19 5.13 0.34
C LEU A 230 0.29 5.60 -1.04
N SER A 231 -0.61 6.14 -1.88
CA SER A 231 -0.21 6.62 -3.21
C SER A 231 0.77 7.80 -3.12
N HIS A 232 0.75 8.59 -2.04
CA HIS A 232 1.65 9.73 -1.84
C HIS A 232 3.11 9.32 -1.56
N VAL A 233 3.36 8.03 -1.26
CA VAL A 233 4.72 7.51 -1.10
C VAL A 233 5.54 7.66 -2.39
N TRP A 234 4.89 7.49 -3.54
CA TRP A 234 5.56 7.50 -4.85
C TRP A 234 5.23 8.71 -5.72
N ILE A 235 4.08 9.35 -5.51
CA ILE A 235 3.62 10.46 -6.32
C ILE A 235 3.42 11.69 -5.45
N ASP A 236 4.12 12.77 -5.80
CA ASP A 236 3.83 14.09 -5.25
C ASP A 236 2.56 14.65 -5.89
N PHE A 237 1.47 14.60 -5.12
CA PHE A 237 0.15 15.01 -5.57
C PHE A 237 -0.16 16.51 -5.42
N ARG A 238 0.81 17.33 -4.96
CA ARG A 238 0.61 18.78 -4.83
C ARG A 238 0.30 19.41 -6.19
N GLY A 239 -0.85 20.07 -6.29
CA GLY A 239 -1.33 20.68 -7.53
C GLY A 239 -1.80 19.70 -8.61
N LEU A 240 -1.78 18.37 -8.37
CA LEU A 240 -2.28 17.39 -9.33
C LEU A 240 -3.80 17.26 -9.22
N GLN A 241 -4.49 17.45 -10.34
CA GLN A 241 -5.95 17.47 -10.42
C GLN A 241 -6.45 16.67 -11.62
N ASP A 242 -7.31 15.71 -11.36
CA ASP A 242 -8.17 15.11 -12.38
C ASP A 242 -9.41 16.00 -12.64
N ALA A 243 -10.36 15.51 -13.45
CA ALA A 243 -11.57 16.25 -13.75
C ALA A 243 -12.44 16.50 -12.50
N PHE A 244 -12.53 15.51 -11.59
CA PHE A 244 -13.34 15.60 -10.39
C PHE A 244 -12.76 16.64 -9.42
N MET A 245 -11.48 16.52 -9.09
CA MET A 245 -10.78 17.39 -8.13
C MET A 245 -10.72 18.83 -8.63
N ARG A 246 -10.53 19.03 -9.95
CA ARG A 246 -10.64 20.36 -10.57
C ARG A 246 -12.03 20.96 -10.40
N GLY A 247 -13.09 20.16 -10.56
CA GLY A 247 -14.48 20.59 -10.32
C GLY A 247 -14.75 21.00 -8.87
N LYS A 248 -13.92 20.54 -7.92
CA LYS A 248 -13.99 20.91 -6.49
C LYS A 248 -13.01 22.02 -6.10
N GLY A 249 -12.17 22.48 -7.02
CA GLY A 249 -11.11 23.44 -6.71
C GLY A 249 -10.11 22.92 -5.69
N SER A 250 -9.86 21.61 -5.65
CA SER A 250 -8.92 20.95 -4.74
C SER A 250 -7.92 20.11 -5.54
N ASP A 251 -6.82 19.70 -4.91
CA ASP A 251 -5.93 18.64 -5.41
C ASP A 251 -5.91 17.47 -4.41
N TYR A 252 -5.26 16.35 -4.77
CA TYR A 252 -5.21 15.17 -3.91
C TYR A 252 -4.35 15.40 -2.65
N PHE A 253 -3.34 16.28 -2.68
CA PHE A 253 -2.56 16.58 -1.48
C PHE A 253 -3.38 17.34 -0.43
N GLU A 254 -4.03 18.42 -0.84
CA GLU A 254 -4.94 19.17 0.03
C GLU A 254 -6.13 18.30 0.46
N ASN A 255 -6.60 17.39 -0.38
CA ASN A 255 -7.62 16.40 0.00
C ASN A 255 -7.17 15.51 1.16
N SER A 256 -5.99 14.89 1.02
CA SER A 256 -5.43 14.02 2.05
C SER A 256 -5.15 14.78 3.34
N ARG A 257 -4.67 16.02 3.26
CA ARG A 257 -4.53 16.91 4.40
C ARG A 257 -5.86 17.16 5.13
N ARG A 258 -6.95 17.39 4.40
CA ARG A 258 -8.30 17.53 4.98
C ARG A 258 -8.79 16.22 5.61
N ALA A 259 -8.58 15.08 4.97
CA ALA A 259 -8.91 13.77 5.52
C ALA A 259 -8.19 13.50 6.86
N THR A 260 -6.92 13.89 6.95
CA THR A 260 -6.13 13.85 8.20
C THR A 260 -6.75 14.71 9.29
N PHE A 261 -7.16 15.95 8.98
CA PHE A 261 -7.82 16.81 9.98
C PHE A 261 -9.20 16.28 10.40
N VAL A 262 -9.95 15.66 9.49
CA VAL A 262 -11.21 14.97 9.82
C VAL A 262 -10.97 13.84 10.82
N GLN A 263 -9.93 13.03 10.61
CA GLN A 263 -9.53 11.95 11.52
C GLN A 263 -9.14 12.47 12.91
N GLN A 264 -8.30 13.50 12.97
CA GLN A 264 -7.92 14.11 14.24
C GLN A 264 -9.14 14.72 14.94
N ARG A 265 -10.02 15.41 14.20
CA ARG A 265 -11.20 16.04 14.79
C ARG A 265 -12.22 15.02 15.30
N TYR A 266 -12.41 13.91 14.57
CA TYR A 266 -13.21 12.78 15.05
C TYR A 266 -12.70 12.26 16.38
N ALA A 267 -11.38 12.09 16.54
CA ALA A 267 -10.77 11.63 17.79
C ALA A 267 -10.92 12.65 18.92
N VAL A 268 -10.83 13.96 18.63
CA VAL A 268 -11.10 15.03 19.61
C VAL A 268 -12.55 15.02 20.08
N ASP A 269 -13.50 14.89 19.15
CA ASP A 269 -14.92 14.85 19.50
C ASP A 269 -15.31 13.53 20.19
N ASN A 270 -14.55 12.45 19.93
CA ASN A 270 -14.65 11.13 20.55
C ASN A 270 -16.11 10.66 20.73
N PRO A 271 -16.89 10.53 19.64
CA PRO A 271 -18.33 10.28 19.73
C PRO A 271 -18.65 8.93 20.39
N ARG A 272 -17.68 8.01 20.43
CA ARG A 272 -17.80 6.71 21.08
C ARG A 272 -17.27 6.69 22.51
N GLY A 273 -16.69 7.78 23.02
CA GLY A 273 -16.18 7.87 24.39
C GLY A 273 -15.11 6.82 24.72
N PHE A 274 -14.17 6.54 23.81
CA PHE A 274 -13.03 5.67 24.07
C PHE A 274 -11.98 6.40 24.90
N GLU A 275 -11.35 5.69 25.83
CA GLU A 275 -10.27 6.25 26.63
C GLU A 275 -9.05 6.57 25.75
N GLY A 276 -8.41 7.70 26.03
CA GLY A 276 -7.19 8.12 25.33
C GLY A 276 -7.41 8.90 24.04
N TYR A 277 -8.53 8.72 23.32
CA TYR A 277 -8.82 9.49 22.09
C TYR A 277 -8.76 11.01 22.34
N GLY A 278 -8.11 11.74 21.45
CA GLY A 278 -8.01 13.19 21.54
C GLY A 278 -7.04 13.80 20.54
N GLU A 279 -6.71 15.09 20.76
CA GLU A 279 -5.88 15.89 19.85
C GLU A 279 -4.52 15.26 19.55
N HIS A 280 -3.93 14.58 20.53
CA HIS A 280 -2.60 13.95 20.45
C HIS A 280 -2.66 12.42 20.34
N CYS A 281 -3.84 11.82 20.27
CA CYS A 281 -4.04 10.38 20.29
C CYS A 281 -5.18 10.02 19.34
N TRP A 282 -4.81 9.80 18.08
CA TRP A 282 -5.69 9.53 16.96
C TRP A 282 -4.95 8.65 15.93
N GLY A 283 -5.55 8.41 14.77
CA GLY A 283 -4.99 7.60 13.69
C GLY A 283 -5.77 6.31 13.50
N ILE A 284 -6.92 6.40 12.82
CA ILE A 284 -7.84 5.28 12.64
C ILE A 284 -7.73 4.83 11.19
N THR A 285 -7.15 3.65 10.98
CA THR A 285 -6.91 3.08 9.65
C THR A 285 -6.96 1.55 9.70
N ALA A 286 -6.89 0.90 8.55
CA ALA A 286 -6.77 -0.55 8.49
C ALA A 286 -5.57 -1.05 9.31
N SER A 287 -5.82 -1.92 10.27
CA SER A 287 -4.79 -2.44 11.18
C SER A 287 -5.24 -3.73 11.83
N GLU A 288 -4.30 -4.44 12.44
CA GLU A 288 -4.60 -5.41 13.48
C GLU A 288 -5.28 -4.74 14.68
N GLY A 289 -5.99 -5.52 15.47
CA GLY A 289 -6.66 -5.09 16.69
C GLY A 289 -6.72 -6.23 17.71
N PRO A 290 -7.15 -5.95 18.95
CA PRO A 290 -7.12 -6.92 20.06
C PRO A 290 -8.26 -7.96 20.00
N GLY A 291 -9.00 -8.02 18.89
CA GLY A 291 -10.13 -8.92 18.71
C GLY A 291 -9.81 -10.21 17.92
N PRO A 292 -10.83 -11.07 17.72
CA PRO A 292 -12.22 -10.87 18.10
C PRO A 292 -12.43 -11.06 19.61
N SER A 293 -12.93 -10.02 20.28
CA SER A 293 -13.21 -10.07 21.72
C SER A 293 -14.32 -9.10 22.10
N THR A 294 -15.01 -9.37 23.20
CA THR A 294 -16.03 -8.47 23.78
C THR A 294 -15.70 -8.26 25.25
N LEU A 295 -15.52 -7.00 25.63
CA LEU A 295 -15.10 -6.60 26.97
C LEU A 295 -16.07 -5.55 27.54
N LYS A 296 -16.30 -5.58 28.85
CA LYS A 296 -17.04 -4.54 29.56
C LYS A 296 -16.05 -3.54 30.17
N LEU A 297 -15.86 -2.40 29.53
CA LEU A 297 -14.93 -1.35 29.93
C LEU A 297 -15.71 -0.16 30.51
N ASN A 298 -15.42 0.22 31.76
CA ASN A 298 -16.11 1.30 32.47
C ASN A 298 -17.65 1.18 32.43
N GLY A 299 -18.15 -0.05 32.52
CA GLY A 299 -19.59 -0.35 32.49
C GLY A 299 -20.20 -0.45 31.08
N ILE A 300 -19.46 -0.10 30.03
CA ILE A 300 -19.91 -0.14 28.62
C ILE A 300 -19.37 -1.41 27.96
N GLU A 301 -20.25 -2.17 27.30
CA GLU A 301 -19.84 -3.30 26.47
C GLU A 301 -19.21 -2.80 25.17
N ARG A 302 -18.01 -3.29 24.86
CA ARG A 302 -17.23 -2.95 23.68
C ARG A 302 -16.84 -4.23 22.96
N ARG A 303 -17.05 -4.25 21.64
CA ARG A 303 -16.59 -5.30 20.75
C ARG A 303 -15.35 -4.83 20.01
N PHE A 304 -14.31 -5.63 20.03
CA PHE A 304 -13.05 -5.42 19.32
C PHE A 304 -12.92 -6.40 18.18
N GLU A 305 -12.43 -5.92 17.06
CA GLU A 305 -12.13 -6.72 15.87
C GLU A 305 -10.64 -7.08 15.83
N GLY A 306 -10.30 -8.14 15.09
CA GLY A 306 -8.89 -8.42 14.72
C GLY A 306 -8.44 -7.43 13.64
N TYR A 307 -7.97 -7.95 12.51
CA TYR A 307 -7.74 -7.13 11.32
C TYR A 307 -9.06 -6.65 10.71
N VAL A 308 -9.22 -5.33 10.54
CA VAL A 308 -10.33 -4.73 9.80
C VAL A 308 -9.93 -3.36 9.25
N GLY A 309 -10.53 -2.97 8.12
CA GLY A 309 -10.41 -1.63 7.55
C GLY A 309 -11.10 -0.57 8.39
N ARG A 310 -10.54 -0.23 9.57
CA ARG A 310 -11.05 0.83 10.44
C ARG A 310 -10.98 2.18 9.73
N GLY A 311 -11.99 3.02 9.95
CA GLY A 311 -12.08 4.30 9.25
C GLY A 311 -13.21 5.16 9.78
N VAL A 312 -13.09 6.48 9.62
CA VAL A 312 -14.03 7.46 10.19
C VAL A 312 -14.49 8.47 9.13
N PRO A 313 -15.67 9.11 9.32
CA PRO A 313 -16.60 8.93 10.44
C PRO A 313 -17.61 7.79 10.27
N TYR A 314 -17.69 7.16 9.10
CA TYR A 314 -18.76 6.20 8.81
C TYR A 314 -18.30 4.73 8.83
N GLY A 315 -17.02 4.47 9.06
CA GLY A 315 -16.46 3.12 9.07
C GLY A 315 -16.40 2.51 10.48
N PRO A 316 -15.82 1.29 10.60
CA PRO A 316 -15.59 0.65 11.88
C PRO A 316 -14.61 1.45 12.74
N ASP A 317 -14.97 1.67 14.01
CA ASP A 317 -14.12 2.29 15.03
C ASP A 317 -14.31 1.55 16.36
N ASP A 318 -13.48 0.57 16.66
CA ASP A 318 -13.56 -0.19 17.91
C ASP A 318 -12.67 0.39 19.03
N GLY A 319 -12.13 1.60 18.87
CA GLY A 319 -11.21 2.23 19.82
C GLY A 319 -9.74 1.91 19.57
N THR A 320 -9.42 1.12 18.54
CA THR A 320 -8.03 0.80 18.18
C THR A 320 -7.42 1.92 17.35
N LEU A 321 -6.26 2.40 17.78
CA LEU A 321 -5.44 3.37 17.04
C LEU A 321 -4.23 2.69 16.39
N ALA A 322 -3.86 3.19 15.21
CA ALA A 322 -2.73 2.75 14.42
C ALA A 322 -1.72 3.90 14.30
N PRO A 323 -0.67 3.94 15.14
CA PRO A 323 0.25 5.08 15.23
C PRO A 323 0.92 5.45 13.91
N TRP A 324 1.15 4.46 13.04
CA TRP A 324 1.78 4.67 11.74
C TRP A 324 0.95 5.62 10.84
N ALA A 325 -0.38 5.65 10.99
CA ALA A 325 -1.23 6.55 10.22
C ALA A 325 -0.97 8.02 10.57
N VAL A 326 -0.62 8.31 11.82
CA VAL A 326 -0.25 9.67 12.24
C VAL A 326 1.12 10.03 11.68
N ALA A 327 2.10 9.13 11.81
CA ALA A 327 3.45 9.34 11.30
C ALA A 327 3.48 9.55 9.77
N ALA A 328 2.66 8.80 9.03
CA ALA A 328 2.51 8.93 7.59
C ALA A 328 1.80 10.23 7.15
N SER A 329 1.17 10.96 8.09
CA SER A 329 0.50 12.25 7.84
C SER A 329 1.36 13.47 8.16
N LEU A 330 2.66 13.29 8.43
CA LEU A 330 3.58 14.40 8.75
C LEU A 330 3.86 15.36 7.58
N PRO A 331 4.03 14.91 6.31
CA PRO A 331 4.20 15.82 5.17
C PRO A 331 2.97 16.69 4.94
#